data_AF-A0A7S2X047-F1
#
_entry.id   AF-A0A7S2X047-F1
#
_cell.length_a   1.000
_cell.length_b   1.000
_cell.length_c   1.000
_cell.angle_alpha   90.00
_cell.angle_beta   90.00
_cell.angle_gamma   90.00
#
_symmetry.space_group_name_H-M   'P 1'
#
loop_
_entity.id
_entity.type
_entity.pdbx_description
1 polymer ?
#
loop_
_entity_poly.entity_id
_entity_poly.type
_entity_poly.pdbx_seq_one_letter_code
_entity_poly.pdbx_strand_id
1 'polypeptide(L)'
;DRFEARERIWQDMSDSGMAIRTEEYETRVPKSQRGGEVIEPMLSEQWFVEMKPLADPALKAVKDGEIQIVPQRFEKVYNNWLDNIQDWCISRQLWWGHRIPAWYVYNSKEEADSGYKNGHAGKD
;
A
#
# COMPACT_ATOMS: atom_id res chain seq x y z
N ASP A 1 18.33 1.26 15.26
CA ASP A 1 17.47 0.36 14.46
C ASP A 1 16.03 0.38 15.01
N ARG A 2 15.01 -0.02 14.23
CA ARG A 2 13.60 0.01 14.68
C ARG A 2 13.30 -0.98 15.82
N PHE A 3 14.00 -2.12 15.85
CA PHE A 3 13.82 -3.14 16.88
C PHE A 3 14.45 -2.66 18.19
N GLU A 4 15.65 -2.07 18.12
CA GLU A 4 16.29 -1.41 19.26
C GLU A 4 15.43 -0.26 19.83
N ALA A 5 14.80 0.54 18.96
CA ALA A 5 13.91 1.62 19.40
C ALA A 5 12.68 1.08 20.15
N ARG A 6 12.10 -0.03 19.68
CA ARG A 6 10.97 -0.70 20.34
C ARG A 6 11.33 -1.19 21.74
N GLU A 7 12.51 -1.80 21.90
CA GLU A 7 13.00 -2.25 23.20
C GLU A 7 13.21 -1.09 24.18
N ARG A 8 13.80 0.03 23.70
CA ARG A 8 14.00 1.23 24.53
C ARG A 8 12.69 1.87 24.97
N ILE A 9 11.74 2.02 24.04
CA ILE A 9 10.40 2.54 24.37
C ILE A 9 9.73 1.68 25.44
N TRP A 10 9.84 0.35 25.33
CA TRP A 10 9.30 -0.55 26.34
C TRP A 10 9.96 -0.35 27.71
N GLN A 11 11.29 -0.19 27.75
CA GLN A 11 12.01 0.07 28.99
C GLN A 11 11.58 1.40 29.63
N ASP A 12 11.49 2.48 28.85
CA ASP A 12 11.04 3.80 29.33
C ASP A 12 9.60 3.73 29.89
N MET A 13 8.71 2.96 29.25
CA MET A 13 7.36 2.72 29.74
C MET A 13 7.33 1.91 31.04
N SER A 14 8.24 0.95 31.20
CA SER A 14 8.37 0.16 32.43
C SER A 14 8.88 1.01 33.59
N ASP A 15 9.93 1.80 33.35
CA ASP A 15 10.57 2.65 34.38
C ASP A 15 9.65 3.79 34.84
N SER A 16 8.81 4.30 33.94
CA SER A 16 7.78 5.31 34.26
C SER A 16 6.52 4.72 34.91
N GLY A 17 6.44 3.41 35.13
CA GLY A 17 5.28 2.74 35.71
C GLY A 17 4.03 2.72 34.81
N MET A 18 4.20 2.99 33.51
CA MET A 18 3.11 2.95 32.52
C MET A 18 2.84 1.53 31.98
N ALA A 19 3.81 0.62 32.11
CA ALA A 19 3.65 -0.77 31.69
C ALA A 19 2.87 -1.60 32.73
N ILE A 20 1.70 -2.12 32.34
CA ILE A 20 0.84 -2.93 33.22
C ILE A 20 1.29 -4.40 33.26
N ARG A 21 1.58 -4.99 32.09
CA ARG A 21 1.96 -6.41 31.94
C ARG A 21 2.76 -6.65 30.66
N THR A 22 3.66 -7.62 30.69
CA THR A 22 4.25 -8.27 29.50
C THR A 22 3.78 -9.71 29.43
N GLU A 23 3.43 -10.19 28.24
CA GLU A 23 3.13 -11.60 28.00
C GLU A 23 3.61 -12.03 26.61
N GLU A 24 3.88 -13.32 26.45
CA GLU A 24 4.18 -13.89 25.14
C GLU A 24 2.91 -13.93 24.29
N TYR A 25 3.01 -13.44 23.05
CA TYR A 25 1.88 -13.38 22.13
C TYR A 25 2.30 -13.71 20.71
N GLU A 26 1.61 -14.68 20.11
CA GLU A 26 1.85 -15.04 18.72
C GLU A 26 1.17 -14.02 17.78
N THR A 27 1.98 -13.25 17.07
CA THR A 27 1.50 -12.19 16.17
C THR A 27 1.74 -12.56 14.71
N ARG A 28 0.77 -12.27 13.84
CA ARG A 28 0.95 -12.37 12.39
C ARG A 28 1.65 -11.12 11.87
N VAL A 29 2.96 -11.22 11.64
CA VAL A 29 3.76 -10.10 11.14
C VAL A 29 3.79 -10.10 9.62
N PRO A 30 3.34 -9.02 8.94
CA PRO A 30 3.37 -8.94 7.49
C PRO A 30 4.82 -8.84 6.99
N LYS A 31 5.13 -9.59 5.94
CA LYS A 31 6.46 -9.63 5.33
C LYS A 31 6.36 -9.38 3.83
N SER A 32 7.38 -8.72 3.28
CA SER A 32 7.55 -8.57 1.84
C SER A 32 7.57 -9.95 1.19
N GLN A 33 6.71 -10.17 0.18
CA GLN A 33 6.69 -11.45 -0.54
C GLN A 33 8.04 -11.75 -1.22
N ARG A 34 8.79 -10.71 -1.63
CA ARG A 34 10.02 -10.85 -2.40
C ARG A 34 11.28 -10.91 -1.52
N GLY A 35 11.42 -10.00 -0.56
CA GLY A 35 12.61 -9.93 0.29
C GLY A 35 12.44 -10.54 1.69
N GLY A 36 11.21 -10.79 2.13
CA GLY A 36 10.93 -11.41 3.43
C GLY A 36 11.04 -10.46 4.65
N GLU A 37 11.38 -9.20 4.44
CA GLU A 37 11.50 -8.18 5.48
C GLU A 37 10.12 -7.78 6.02
N VAL A 38 10.08 -7.41 7.30
CA VAL A 38 8.85 -6.92 7.93
C VAL A 38 8.41 -5.60 7.29
N ILE A 39 7.16 -5.56 6.84
CA ILE A 39 6.53 -4.38 6.24
C ILE A 39 6.04 -3.46 7.35
N GLU A 40 6.33 -2.17 7.23
CA GLU A 40 5.83 -1.13 8.13
C GLU A 40 4.96 -0.14 7.33
N PRO A 41 3.72 0.10 7.77
CA PRO A 41 2.88 1.12 7.16
C PRO A 41 3.48 2.51 7.38
N MET A 42 3.63 3.27 6.29
CA MET A 42 4.02 4.67 6.33
C MET A 42 3.09 5.45 5.42
N LEU A 43 2.61 6.61 5.89
CA LEU A 43 1.83 7.50 5.05
C LEU A 43 2.77 8.17 4.04
N SER A 44 2.40 8.06 2.77
CA SER A 44 3.12 8.66 1.64
C SER A 44 2.10 9.05 0.60
N GLU A 45 2.37 10.15 -0.09
CA GLU A 45 1.64 10.49 -1.31
C GLU A 45 1.98 9.48 -2.40
N GLN A 46 0.97 8.95 -3.07
CA GLN A 46 1.06 7.90 -4.09
C GLN A 46 -0.02 8.11 -5.15
N TRP A 47 0.16 7.50 -6.32
CA TRP A 47 -0.82 7.51 -7.40
C TRP A 47 -1.78 6.33 -7.25
N PHE A 48 -3.07 6.63 -7.27
CA PHE A 48 -4.15 5.66 -7.15
C PHE A 48 -5.08 5.72 -8.36
N VAL A 49 -5.71 4.58 -8.66
CA VAL A 49 -6.82 4.50 -9.61
C VAL A 49 -8.09 4.22 -8.82
N GLU A 50 -9.13 5.02 -9.06
CA GLU A 50 -10.47 4.79 -8.50
C GLU A 50 -11.04 3.49 -9.12
N MET A 51 -11.13 2.43 -8.32
CA MET A 51 -11.38 1.10 -8.86
C MET A 51 -12.86 0.79 -9.04
N LYS A 52 -13.73 1.40 -8.25
CA LYS A 52 -15.18 1.15 -8.28
C LYS A 52 -15.81 1.29 -9.69
N PRO A 53 -15.62 2.39 -10.43
CA PRO A 53 -16.20 2.52 -11.78
C PRO A 53 -15.61 1.53 -12.79
N LEU A 54 -14.43 0.96 -12.52
CA LEU A 54 -13.82 -0.08 -13.35
C LEU A 54 -14.32 -1.49 -12.99
N ALA A 55 -14.66 -1.72 -11.72
CA ALA A 55 -15.18 -2.99 -11.23
C ALA A 55 -16.63 -3.23 -11.66
N ASP A 56 -17.48 -2.19 -11.64
CA ASP A 56 -18.89 -2.27 -12.00
C ASP A 56 -19.16 -2.91 -13.37
N PRO A 57 -18.54 -2.49 -14.50
CA PRO A 57 -18.76 -3.13 -15.79
C PRO A 57 -18.21 -4.56 -15.84
N ALA A 58 -17.13 -4.86 -15.11
CA ALA A 58 -16.54 -6.19 -15.07
C ALA A 58 -17.46 -7.19 -14.33
N LEU A 59 -18.01 -6.78 -13.19
CA LEU A 59 -19.06 -7.51 -12.47
C LEU A 59 -20.30 -7.75 -13.33
N LYS A 60 -20.75 -6.71 -14.04
CA LYS A 60 -21.92 -6.80 -14.93
C LYS A 60 -21.69 -7.81 -16.07
N ALA A 61 -20.52 -7.80 -16.71
CA ALA A 61 -20.21 -8.71 -17.81
C ALA A 61 -20.28 -10.19 -17.38
N VAL A 62 -19.83 -10.52 -16.17
CA VAL A 62 -19.96 -11.88 -15.63
C VAL A 62 -21.41 -12.19 -15.26
N LYS A 63 -22.10 -11.24 -14.61
CA LYS A 63 -23.50 -11.41 -14.20
C LYS A 63 -24.44 -11.63 -15.38
N ASP A 64 -24.22 -10.92 -16.49
CA ASP A 64 -25.05 -11.00 -17.69
C ASP A 64 -24.67 -12.19 -18.58
N GLY A 65 -23.62 -12.93 -18.22
CA GLY A 65 -23.14 -14.11 -18.95
C GLY A 65 -22.35 -13.78 -20.22
N GLU A 66 -22.01 -12.51 -20.45
CA GLU A 66 -21.07 -12.09 -21.51
C GLU A 66 -19.69 -12.71 -21.28
N ILE A 67 -19.30 -12.86 -20.01
CA ILE A 67 -18.10 -13.58 -19.57
C ILE A 67 -18.53 -14.76 -18.70
N GLN A 68 -18.02 -15.95 -19.00
CA GLN A 68 -18.22 -17.15 -18.19
C GLN A 68 -16.92 -17.56 -17.50
N ILE A 69 -16.96 -17.65 -16.16
CA ILE A 69 -15.80 -18.10 -15.38
C ILE A 69 -15.89 -19.62 -15.21
N VAL A 70 -14.84 -20.34 -15.62
CA VAL A 70 -14.78 -21.80 -15.52
C VAL A 70 -13.66 -22.23 -14.56
N PRO A 71 -13.95 -23.05 -13.53
CA PRO A 71 -15.27 -23.52 -13.09
C PRO A 71 -16.17 -22.44 -12.44
N GLN A 72 -17.49 -22.58 -12.61
CA GLN A 72 -18.51 -21.60 -12.18
C GLN A 72 -18.43 -21.22 -10.69
N ARG A 73 -17.97 -22.13 -9.82
CA ARG A 73 -17.76 -21.84 -8.39
C ARG A 73 -16.85 -20.62 -8.12
N PHE A 74 -15.98 -20.27 -9.07
CA PHE A 74 -15.07 -19.13 -8.93
C PHE A 74 -15.75 -17.78 -9.18
N GLU A 75 -16.96 -17.72 -9.76
CA GLU A 75 -17.73 -16.48 -9.87
C GLU A 75 -17.96 -15.83 -8.50
N LYS A 76 -18.22 -16.65 -7.46
CA LYS A 76 -18.37 -16.15 -6.10
C LYS A 76 -17.09 -15.49 -5.57
N VAL A 77 -15.92 -16.07 -5.87
CA VAL A 77 -14.63 -15.52 -5.45
C VAL A 77 -14.34 -14.22 -6.18
N TYR A 78 -14.61 -14.20 -7.49
CA TYR A 78 -14.47 -13.02 -8.34
C TYR A 78 -15.35 -11.86 -7.87
N ASN A 79 -16.65 -12.12 -7.66
CA ASN A 79 -17.61 -11.12 -7.19
C ASN A 79 -17.19 -10.57 -5.82
N ASN A 80 -16.88 -11.46 -4.86
CA ASN A 80 -16.45 -11.04 -3.52
C ASN A 80 -15.21 -10.13 -3.54
N TRP A 81 -14.29 -10.36 -4.49
CA TRP A 81 -13.09 -9.55 -4.63
C TRP A 81 -13.39 -8.18 -5.23
N LEU A 82 -14.18 -8.11 -6.30
CA LEU A 82 -14.55 -6.85 -6.95
C LEU A 82 -15.54 -6.01 -6.13
N ASP A 83 -16.49 -6.63 -5.44
CA ASP A 83 -17.48 -5.93 -4.60
C ASP A 83 -16.82 -5.17 -3.44
N ASN A 84 -15.69 -5.67 -2.93
CA ASN A 84 -14.94 -5.07 -1.82
C ASN A 84 -13.63 -4.41 -2.28
N ILE A 85 -13.48 -4.14 -3.58
CA ILE A 85 -12.24 -3.62 -4.13
C ILE A 85 -11.91 -2.24 -3.53
N GLN A 86 -10.63 -2.02 -3.24
CA GLN A 86 -10.09 -0.74 -2.80
C GLN A 86 -9.34 -0.09 -3.96
N ASP A 87 -9.17 1.23 -3.89
CA ASP A 87 -8.42 1.97 -4.89
C ASP A 87 -7.00 1.45 -5.03
N TRP A 88 -6.59 1.28 -6.28
CA TRP A 88 -5.36 0.57 -6.59
C TRP A 88 -4.19 1.55 -6.62
N CYS A 89 -3.27 1.42 -5.66
CA CYS A 89 -1.99 2.11 -5.72
C CYS A 89 -1.16 1.57 -6.90
N ILE A 90 -0.91 2.43 -7.90
CA ILE A 90 -0.15 2.08 -9.12
C ILE A 90 1.30 2.57 -9.08
N SER A 91 1.64 3.54 -8.22
CA SER A 91 3.02 4.01 -8.08
C SER A 91 3.89 3.04 -7.28
N ARG A 92 5.16 2.94 -7.67
CA ARG A 92 6.17 2.10 -7.00
C ARG A 92 7.49 2.84 -6.97
N GLN A 93 8.18 2.81 -5.83
CA GLN A 93 9.53 3.37 -5.67
C GLN A 93 10.57 2.32 -6.09
N LEU A 94 10.54 1.95 -7.37
CA LEU A 94 11.45 0.97 -7.98
C LEU A 94 12.27 1.63 -9.08
N TRP A 95 13.45 1.08 -9.35
CA TRP A 95 14.28 1.51 -10.48
C TRP A 95 13.85 0.87 -11.81
N TRP A 96 13.21 -0.30 -11.75
CA TRP A 96 12.79 -1.06 -12.92
C TRP A 96 11.26 -1.00 -13.07
N GLY A 97 10.80 -0.53 -14.23
CA GLY A 97 9.39 -0.40 -14.58
C GLY A 97 9.14 0.77 -15.53
N HIS A 98 7.89 0.93 -15.94
CA HIS A 98 7.49 2.10 -16.73
C HIS A 98 7.41 3.34 -15.84
N ARG A 99 8.00 4.45 -16.28
CA ARG A 99 7.85 5.75 -15.61
C ARG A 99 6.43 6.26 -15.83
N ILE A 100 5.77 6.69 -14.74
CA ILE A 100 4.46 7.36 -14.84
C ILE A 100 4.64 8.67 -15.60
N PRO A 101 3.88 8.92 -16.69
CA PRO A 101 4.01 10.14 -17.49
C PRO A 101 3.31 11.32 -16.81
N ALA A 102 3.86 11.74 -15.67
CA ALA A 102 3.40 12.87 -14.89
C ALA A 102 4.55 13.87 -14.69
N TRP A 103 4.23 15.16 -14.76
CA TRP A 103 5.16 16.25 -14.56
C TRP A 103 4.61 17.20 -13.52
N TYR A 104 5.47 17.62 -12.60
CA TYR A 104 5.14 18.65 -11.61
C TYR A 104 5.52 20.01 -12.18
N VAL A 105 4.64 20.99 -12.01
CA VAL A 105 4.91 22.39 -12.34
C VAL A 105 5.20 23.13 -11.05
N TYR A 106 6.32 23.84 -11.02
CA TYR A 106 6.75 24.64 -9.88
C TYR A 106 6.76 26.11 -10.26
N ASN A 107 6.37 26.99 -9.34
CA ASN A 107 6.30 28.44 -9.59
C ASN A 107 7.65 29.13 -9.41
N SER A 108 8.59 28.48 -8.71
CA SER A 108 9.97 28.95 -8.58
C SER A 108 10.97 27.80 -8.56
N LYS A 109 12.26 28.15 -8.71
CA LYS A 109 13.36 27.19 -8.63
C LYS A 109 13.53 26.64 -7.22
N GLU A 110 13.34 27.47 -6.20
CA GLU A 110 13.40 27.06 -4.79
C GLU A 110 12.30 26.05 -4.48
N GLU A 111 11.09 26.26 -5.03
CA GLU A 111 9.97 25.32 -4.90
C GLU A 111 10.31 23.98 -5.57
N ALA A 112 10.84 24.02 -6.80
CA ALA A 112 11.29 22.84 -7.51
C ALA A 112 12.34 22.06 -6.70
N ASP A 113 13.41 22.72 -6.25
CA ASP A 113 14.50 22.13 -5.48
C ASP A 113 14.01 21.49 -4.15
N SER A 114 12.94 22.02 -3.57
CA SER A 114 12.28 21.44 -2.38
C SER A 114 11.45 20.20 -2.71
N GLY A 115 10.70 20.23 -3.82
CA GLY A 115 9.87 19.10 -4.28
C GLY A 115 10.71 17.87 -4.64
N TYR A 116 11.89 18.06 -5.23
CA TYR A 116 12.84 16.98 -5.51
C TYR A 116 13.29 16.23 -4.24
N LYS A 117 13.45 16.94 -3.12
CA LYS A 117 13.94 16.35 -1.85
C LYS A 117 12.88 15.52 -1.12
N ASN A 118 11.60 15.76 -1.38
CA ASN A 118 10.48 15.07 -0.73
C ASN A 118 10.05 13.79 -1.46
N GLY A 119 10.75 13.40 -2.53
CA GLY A 119 10.47 12.16 -3.27
C GLY A 119 9.34 12.26 -4.30
N HIS A 120 8.82 13.47 -4.53
CA HIS A 120 7.79 13.75 -5.56
C HIS A 120 8.35 13.75 -6.98
N ALA A 121 9.67 13.81 -7.14
CA ALA A 121 10.27 13.84 -8.45
C ALA A 121 10.52 12.43 -9.01
N GLY A 122 9.82 12.09 -10.09
CA GLY A 122 10.32 11.10 -11.03
C GLY A 122 11.72 11.50 -11.47
N LYS A 123 12.67 10.58 -11.34
CA LYS A 123 14.07 10.77 -11.76
C LYS A 123 14.10 11.20 -13.22
N ASP A 124 14.61 12.40 -13.47
CA ASP A 124 15.16 12.80 -14.76
C ASP A 124 16.57 12.20 -14.93
#